data_AF-A0A673KAI2-F1
#
_entry.id   AF-A0A673KAI2-F1
#
_cell.length_a   1.000
_cell.length_b   1.000
_cell.length_c   1.000
_cell.angle_alpha   90.00
_cell.angle_beta   90.00
_cell.angle_gamma   90.00
#
_symmetry.space_group_name_H-M   'P 1'
#
loop_
_entity.id
_entity.type
_entity.pdbx_description
1 polymer ?
#
loop_
_entity_poly.entity_id
_entity_poly.type
_entity_poly.pdbx_seq_one_letter_code
_entity_poly.pdbx_strand_id
1 'polypeptide(L)'
;MGRVCIIMTKLCGRMFCGQMRVFFRHNSVVCIGWVRSVRPQKDNLFLHVNDGSSLQPLQVVASSHLNTRCYSLHLITSNDCEGAGELFQVEPAGHKNDSDDPNPHFFSVPAYLTVSGQLHLEVMAGAFSAVYTFGPTFRAENSQSRRHLAEFYMVEAEIAFTESLDDLMKVMEDLFKAATEHVLSSCAEDVELFHKYIAPGHRDQVDLMLKRKFNVISYTEAIDILKSSSQNFTFSTEWGCDLQTEHEKFLVKHCGNVPVFVINYPYELKPFYARDNQDQPNHTAAAVDLLVPGVGELCGGSLREERLELLSQRLSIVVIDRYLQLREFGSVPHGGFGMGFERYLQCILGLHNIKDVIPFARFSHSCLL
;
A
#
# COMPACT_ATOMS: atom_id res chain seq x y z
N MET A 1 36.34 9.69 -0.55
CA MET A 1 35.14 8.86 -0.76
C MET A 1 33.92 9.74 -0.51
N GLY A 2 33.34 10.31 -1.57
CA GLY A 2 32.11 11.10 -1.46
C GLY A 2 30.92 10.16 -1.48
N ARG A 3 30.04 10.24 -0.48
CA ARG A 3 28.75 9.55 -0.50
C ARG A 3 27.86 10.23 -1.53
N VAL A 4 27.40 9.48 -2.53
CA VAL A 4 26.41 9.95 -3.50
C VAL A 4 25.03 9.66 -2.88
N CYS A 5 24.29 10.70 -2.54
CA CYS A 5 22.88 10.58 -2.14
C CYS A 5 22.04 10.71 -3.42
N ILE A 6 21.26 9.68 -3.74
CA ILE A 6 20.39 9.63 -4.91
C ILE A 6 18.96 9.46 -4.39
N ILE A 7 18.10 10.44 -4.67
CA ILE A 7 16.66 10.34 -4.42
C ILE A 7 16.02 10.09 -5.78
N MET A 8 15.49 8.87 -5.99
CA MET A 8 14.83 8.46 -7.23
C MET A 8 13.32 8.41 -6.99
N THR A 9 12.55 9.16 -7.78
CA THR A 9 11.08 9.21 -7.71
C THR A 9 10.53 8.85 -9.09
N LYS A 10 9.91 7.68 -9.23
CA LYS A 10 9.51 7.15 -10.54
C LYS A 10 8.31 7.91 -11.11
N LEU A 11 8.42 8.38 -12.35
CA LEU A 11 7.31 8.92 -13.14
C LEU A 11 7.27 8.16 -14.47
N CYS A 12 6.31 7.23 -14.57
CA CYS A 12 5.83 6.53 -15.76
C CYS A 12 6.84 5.70 -16.60
N GLY A 13 6.36 4.57 -17.13
CA GLY A 13 6.97 3.73 -18.18
C GLY A 13 8.50 3.79 -18.39
N ARG A 14 9.24 2.85 -17.79
CA ARG A 14 10.71 2.64 -17.98
C ARG A 14 11.60 3.88 -17.79
N MET A 15 11.11 4.96 -17.19
CA MET A 15 11.89 6.16 -16.88
C MET A 15 11.85 6.43 -15.39
N PHE A 16 13.03 6.48 -14.76
CA PHE A 16 13.15 6.98 -13.40
C PHE A 16 13.42 8.48 -13.48
N CYS A 17 12.56 9.33 -12.91
CA CYS A 17 12.96 10.70 -12.63
C CYS A 17 13.72 10.70 -11.29
N GLY A 18 14.86 11.38 -11.21
CA GLY A 18 15.61 11.41 -9.96
C GLY A 18 16.50 12.63 -9.91
N GLN A 19 16.63 13.20 -8.71
CA GLN A 19 17.60 14.25 -8.45
C GLN A 19 18.88 13.56 -7.94
N MET A 20 19.96 13.69 -8.69
CA MET A 20 21.23 13.06 -8.37
C MET A 20 22.35 14.08 -8.27
N ARG A 21 23.08 14.05 -7.16
CA ARG A 21 24.26 14.88 -6.97
C ARG A 21 25.50 14.17 -7.49
N VAL A 22 25.99 14.58 -8.65
CA VAL A 22 27.17 14.03 -9.31
C VAL A 22 28.39 14.88 -8.97
N PHE A 23 29.50 14.25 -8.64
CA PHE A 23 30.77 14.95 -8.42
C PHE A 23 31.58 14.98 -9.72
N PHE A 24 31.81 16.18 -10.25
CA PHE A 24 32.66 16.39 -11.42
C PHE A 24 33.78 17.37 -11.06
N ARG A 25 35.05 16.93 -11.15
CA ARG A 25 36.25 17.76 -10.89
C ARG A 25 36.15 18.64 -9.63
N HIS A 26 35.77 18.04 -8.50
CA HIS A 26 35.60 18.69 -7.18
C HIS A 26 34.42 19.65 -7.02
N ASN A 27 33.58 19.85 -8.04
CA ASN A 27 32.31 20.56 -7.91
C ASN A 27 31.14 19.57 -7.83
N SER A 28 30.16 19.86 -6.97
CA SER A 28 28.92 19.10 -6.92
C SER A 28 27.94 19.66 -7.95
N VAL A 29 27.53 18.84 -8.92
CA VAL A 29 26.51 19.19 -9.91
C VAL A 29 25.26 18.39 -9.60
N VAL A 30 24.11 19.06 -9.56
CA VAL A 30 22.81 18.39 -9.44
C VAL A 30 22.31 18.09 -10.85
N CYS A 31 22.21 16.82 -11.18
CA CYS A 31 21.60 16.36 -12.43
C CYS A 31 20.17 15.89 -12.12
N ILE A 32 19.20 16.38 -12.89
CA ILE A 32 17.80 15.96 -12.83
C ILE A 32 17.49 15.36 -14.19
N GLY A 33 17.06 14.11 -14.25
CA GLY A 33 16.76 13.47 -15.52
C GLY A 33 16.17 12.07 -15.39
N TRP A 34 15.90 11.48 -16.55
CA TRP A 34 15.27 10.19 -16.77
C TRP A 34 16.32 9.06 -16.88
N VAL A 35 16.27 8.02 -16.04
CA VAL A 35 17.09 6.81 -16.24
C VAL A 35 16.47 5.96 -17.36
N ARG A 36 17.22 5.78 -18.45
CA ARG A 36 16.84 5.03 -19.66
C ARG A 36 17.23 3.55 -19.59
N SER A 37 18.31 3.22 -18.91
CA SER A 37 18.77 1.84 -18.72
C SER A 37 19.56 1.69 -17.44
N VAL A 38 19.50 0.47 -16.88
CA VAL A 38 20.23 0.06 -15.67
C VAL A 38 20.99 -1.22 -16.00
N ARG A 39 22.32 -1.20 -15.88
CA ARG A 39 23.16 -2.40 -15.99
C ARG A 39 23.82 -2.68 -14.65
N PRO A 40 23.39 -3.73 -13.93
CA PRO A 40 24.00 -4.11 -12.67
C PRO A 40 25.33 -4.85 -12.87
N GLN A 41 26.30 -4.57 -12.00
CA GLN A 41 27.56 -5.30 -11.81
C GLN A 41 27.82 -5.38 -10.29
N LYS A 42 28.57 -6.38 -9.80
CA LYS A 42 28.70 -6.73 -8.36
C LYS A 42 28.52 -5.57 -7.37
N ASP A 43 29.37 -4.54 -7.47
CA ASP A 43 29.38 -3.40 -6.54
C ASP A 43 28.79 -2.11 -7.14
N ASN A 44 28.46 -2.12 -8.43
CA ASN A 44 28.15 -0.91 -9.20
C ASN A 44 26.93 -1.09 -10.11
N LEU A 45 26.08 -0.07 -10.19
CA LEU A 45 25.03 0.09 -11.20
C LEU A 45 25.49 1.10 -12.23
N PHE A 46 25.44 0.74 -13.51
CA PHE A 46 25.61 1.69 -14.59
C PHE A 46 24.25 2.16 -15.07
N LEU A 47 23.94 3.43 -14.84
CA LEU A 47 22.70 4.08 -15.23
C LEU A 47 22.98 4.97 -16.45
N HIS A 48 22.08 4.96 -17.44
CA HIS A 48 22.06 5.99 -18.48
C HIS A 48 20.98 7.01 -18.12
N VAL A 49 21.35 8.24 -17.77
CA VAL A 49 20.45 9.34 -17.43
C VAL A 49 20.34 10.30 -18.60
N ASN A 50 19.14 10.71 -18.97
CA ASN A 50 18.91 11.70 -20.02
C ASN A 50 17.80 12.63 -19.54
N ASP A 51 17.91 13.94 -19.71
CA ASP A 51 16.91 14.93 -19.29
C ASP A 51 16.18 15.57 -20.49
N GLY A 52 16.51 15.16 -21.72
CA GLY A 52 16.02 15.74 -22.97
C GLY A 52 16.86 16.90 -23.50
N SER A 53 17.86 17.39 -22.76
CA SER A 53 18.73 18.50 -23.19
C SER A 53 19.82 18.09 -24.17
N SER A 54 20.11 16.78 -24.25
CA SER A 54 21.14 16.19 -25.13
C SER A 54 20.66 14.88 -25.74
N LEU A 55 21.12 14.61 -26.98
CA LEU A 55 20.90 13.35 -27.67
C LEU A 55 21.71 12.19 -27.06
N GLN A 56 22.83 12.48 -26.39
CA GLN A 56 23.63 11.46 -25.70
C GLN A 56 23.25 11.40 -24.21
N PRO A 57 22.93 10.21 -23.67
CA PRO A 57 22.66 10.06 -22.24
C PRO A 57 23.95 10.20 -21.43
N LEU A 58 23.83 10.80 -20.25
CA LEU A 58 24.86 10.82 -19.22
C LEU A 58 24.98 9.42 -18.61
N GLN A 59 26.15 8.80 -18.71
CA GLN A 59 26.43 7.56 -18.00
C GLN A 59 26.81 7.86 -16.54
N VAL A 60 26.19 7.14 -15.63
CA VAL A 60 26.29 7.33 -14.19
C VAL A 60 26.66 6.00 -13.55
N VAL A 61 27.58 6.03 -12.59
CA VAL A 61 27.93 4.86 -11.78
C VAL A 61 27.37 5.09 -10.38
N ALA A 62 26.48 4.21 -9.95
CA ALA A 62 25.83 4.25 -8.64
C ALA A 62 26.15 2.96 -7.87
N SER A 63 25.92 2.95 -6.55
CA SER A 63 26.11 1.73 -5.75
C SER A 63 25.01 0.70 -6.01
N SER A 64 25.36 -0.60 -5.99
CA SER A 64 24.41 -1.72 -6.12
C SER A 64 23.30 -1.74 -5.06
N HIS A 65 23.49 -1.08 -3.91
CA HIS A 65 22.48 -0.94 -2.85
C HIS A 65 21.24 -0.12 -3.28
N LEU A 66 21.34 0.65 -4.36
CA LEU A 66 20.23 1.45 -4.89
C LEU A 66 19.31 0.66 -5.84
N ASN A 67 19.47 -0.66 -5.94
CA ASN A 67 18.64 -1.52 -6.80
C ASN A 67 17.24 -1.81 -6.19
N THR A 68 16.81 -1.08 -5.17
CA THR A 68 15.40 -1.09 -4.72
C THR A 68 14.54 -0.40 -5.77
N ARG A 69 13.62 -1.15 -6.39
CA ARG A 69 12.82 -0.69 -7.53
C ARG A 69 11.42 -0.32 -7.07
N CYS A 70 11.16 0.98 -6.97
CA CYS A 70 9.81 1.53 -6.96
C CYS A 70 9.17 1.29 -8.33
N TYR A 71 7.90 0.85 -8.38
CA TYR A 71 7.11 0.80 -9.61
C TYR A 71 5.99 1.84 -9.60
N SER A 72 5.85 2.56 -10.72
CA SER A 72 4.71 3.44 -10.93
C SER A 72 3.53 2.54 -11.17
N LEU A 73 2.50 2.69 -10.35
CA LEU A 73 1.23 2.03 -10.51
C LEU A 73 0.61 2.38 -11.88
N HIS A 74 0.01 1.40 -12.55
CA HIS A 74 -0.86 1.68 -13.68
C HIS A 74 -2.19 2.22 -13.12
N LEU A 75 -2.50 3.48 -13.44
CA LEU A 75 -3.68 4.16 -12.92
C LEU A 75 -4.99 3.60 -13.47
N ILE A 76 -4.94 3.01 -14.66
CA ILE A 76 -6.09 2.46 -15.37
C ILE A 76 -5.97 0.94 -15.41
N THR A 77 -7.04 0.26 -15.04
CA THR A 77 -7.15 -1.20 -14.99
C THR A 77 -8.50 -1.64 -15.53
N SER A 78 -8.60 -2.86 -16.07
CA SER A 78 -9.87 -3.48 -16.44
C SER A 78 -10.43 -4.37 -15.32
N ASN A 79 -9.81 -4.35 -14.14
CA ASN A 79 -10.13 -5.23 -13.01
C ASN A 79 -10.21 -4.46 -11.69
N ASP A 80 -11.12 -4.91 -10.83
CA ASP A 80 -11.42 -4.35 -9.50
C ASP A 80 -10.41 -4.75 -8.42
N CYS A 81 -9.47 -5.67 -8.68
CA CYS A 81 -8.48 -6.18 -7.71
C CYS A 81 -9.08 -6.94 -6.49
N GLU A 82 -10.03 -6.36 -5.77
CA GLU A 82 -10.65 -6.88 -4.57
C GLU A 82 -12.03 -7.51 -4.83
N GLY A 83 -12.71 -7.14 -5.93
CA GLY A 83 -13.99 -7.74 -6.36
C GLY A 83 -15.21 -7.27 -5.57
N ALA A 84 -15.07 -6.19 -4.80
CA ALA A 84 -16.10 -5.63 -3.93
C ALA A 84 -16.11 -4.09 -3.91
N GLY A 85 -15.31 -3.44 -4.76
CA GLY A 85 -15.12 -1.99 -4.72
C GLY A 85 -16.14 -1.21 -5.56
N GLU A 86 -16.57 -0.04 -5.08
CA GLU A 86 -17.19 0.97 -5.94
C GLU A 86 -16.08 1.62 -6.79
N LEU A 87 -16.12 1.43 -8.12
CA LEU A 87 -15.08 1.87 -9.05
C LEU A 87 -15.45 3.13 -9.83
N PHE A 88 -14.44 3.99 -10.09
CA PHE A 88 -14.58 5.05 -11.10
C PHE A 88 -14.30 4.48 -12.49
N GLN A 89 -15.29 4.56 -13.38
CA GLN A 89 -15.14 4.18 -14.78
C GLN A 89 -14.48 5.30 -15.61
N VAL A 90 -13.58 4.93 -16.51
CA VAL A 90 -12.83 5.83 -17.38
C VAL A 90 -13.37 5.76 -18.80
N GLU A 91 -13.94 6.86 -19.29
CA GLU A 91 -14.47 6.96 -20.65
C GLU A 91 -14.00 8.26 -21.33
N PRO A 92 -13.79 8.25 -22.66
CA PRO A 92 -13.49 9.48 -23.41
C PRO A 92 -14.64 10.48 -23.31
N ALA A 93 -14.31 11.74 -23.01
CA ALA A 93 -15.29 12.81 -22.99
C ALA A 93 -15.92 13.00 -24.39
N GLY A 94 -17.25 12.98 -24.46
CA GLY A 94 -17.98 13.18 -25.71
C GLY A 94 -18.14 11.93 -26.58
N HIS A 95 -17.86 10.74 -26.05
CA HIS A 95 -18.21 9.48 -26.72
C HIS A 95 -19.73 9.45 -26.95
N LYS A 96 -20.16 9.57 -28.21
CA LYS A 96 -21.52 9.23 -28.61
C LYS A 96 -21.48 7.75 -28.93
N ASN A 97 -22.26 6.96 -28.20
CA ASN A 97 -22.49 5.56 -28.58
C ASN A 97 -23.22 5.57 -29.92
N ASP A 98 -22.48 5.55 -31.02
CA ASP A 98 -23.07 5.19 -32.31
C ASP A 98 -23.50 3.72 -32.18
N SER A 99 -24.78 3.46 -32.40
CA SER A 99 -25.42 2.15 -32.20
C SER A 99 -24.81 1.02 -33.04
N ASP A 100 -23.93 1.35 -33.98
CA ASP A 100 -23.27 0.43 -34.91
C ASP A 100 -21.82 0.08 -34.51
N ASP A 101 -21.28 0.62 -33.41
CA ASP A 101 -19.94 0.25 -32.93
C ASP A 101 -19.99 -1.08 -32.14
N PRO A 102 -19.36 -2.16 -32.61
CA PRO A 102 -19.29 -3.42 -31.89
C PRO A 102 -18.45 -3.35 -30.60
N ASN A 103 -17.69 -2.27 -30.35
CA ASN A 103 -16.94 -2.11 -29.11
C ASN A 103 -17.06 -0.68 -28.53
N PRO A 104 -17.97 -0.46 -27.56
CA PRO A 104 -18.25 0.87 -27.04
C PRO A 104 -17.14 1.42 -26.13
N HIS A 105 -16.08 0.66 -25.82
CA HIS A 105 -15.04 1.05 -24.90
C HIS A 105 -13.76 1.47 -25.60
N PHE A 106 -13.13 2.56 -25.12
CA PHE A 106 -11.85 3.05 -25.65
C PHE A 106 -10.73 2.00 -25.65
N PHE A 107 -10.65 1.18 -24.61
CA PHE A 107 -9.63 0.13 -24.47
C PHE A 107 -10.11 -1.23 -24.99
N SER A 108 -11.21 -1.26 -25.73
CA SER A 108 -11.90 -2.47 -26.17
C SER A 108 -12.45 -3.37 -25.03
N VAL A 109 -12.28 -2.94 -23.79
CA VAL A 109 -12.78 -3.52 -22.55
C VAL A 109 -13.15 -2.38 -21.59
N PRO A 110 -14.03 -2.61 -20.60
CA PRO A 110 -14.26 -1.64 -19.53
C PRO A 110 -12.94 -1.25 -18.85
N ALA A 111 -12.79 0.02 -18.54
CA ALA A 111 -11.60 0.57 -17.90
C ALA A 111 -11.99 1.41 -16.69
N TYR A 112 -11.23 1.25 -15.62
CA TYR A 112 -11.50 1.81 -14.32
C TYR A 112 -10.22 2.43 -13.73
N LEU A 113 -10.39 3.39 -12.83
CA LEU A 113 -9.29 3.82 -11.96
C LEU A 113 -9.02 2.73 -10.92
N THR A 114 -7.74 2.43 -10.70
CA THR A 114 -7.32 1.33 -9.83
C THR A 114 -7.61 1.60 -8.35
N VAL A 115 -8.12 0.59 -7.64
CA VAL A 115 -8.24 0.58 -6.17
C VAL A 115 -6.95 0.12 -5.49
N SER A 116 -6.12 -0.65 -6.21
CA SER A 116 -4.89 -1.24 -5.69
C SER A 116 -3.99 -1.75 -6.83
N GLY A 117 -2.68 -1.59 -6.64
CA GLY A 117 -1.63 -2.13 -7.51
C GLY A 117 -1.25 -3.57 -7.27
N GLN A 118 -1.85 -4.23 -6.28
CA GLN A 118 -1.40 -5.51 -5.76
C GLN A 118 -1.23 -6.57 -6.86
N LEU A 119 -2.23 -6.81 -7.71
CA LEU A 119 -2.15 -7.86 -8.73
C LEU A 119 -0.98 -7.62 -9.71
N HIS A 120 -0.65 -6.36 -9.99
CA HIS A 120 0.52 -6.01 -10.80
C HIS A 120 1.82 -6.23 -10.02
N LEU A 121 1.84 -5.95 -8.72
CA LEU A 121 2.98 -6.22 -7.88
C LEU A 121 3.28 -7.72 -7.79
N GLU A 122 2.26 -8.59 -7.74
CA GLU A 122 2.47 -10.05 -7.74
C GLU A 122 3.18 -10.54 -9.02
N VAL A 123 2.77 -10.03 -10.20
CA VAL A 123 3.47 -10.31 -11.47
C VAL A 123 4.93 -9.89 -11.38
N MET A 124 5.19 -8.71 -10.81
CA MET A 124 6.53 -8.17 -10.68
C MET A 124 7.35 -8.90 -9.60
N ALA A 125 6.71 -9.40 -8.55
CA ALA A 125 7.33 -10.16 -7.47
C ALA A 125 7.91 -11.49 -7.98
N GLY A 126 7.23 -12.12 -8.95
CA GLY A 126 7.74 -13.30 -9.65
C GLY A 126 9.06 -13.05 -10.41
N ALA A 127 9.32 -11.80 -10.82
CA ALA A 127 10.58 -11.41 -11.48
C ALA A 127 11.60 -10.78 -10.52
N PHE A 128 11.12 -10.09 -9.48
CA PHE A 128 11.92 -9.35 -8.51
C PHE A 128 11.43 -9.70 -7.10
N SER A 129 12.23 -10.39 -6.31
CA SER A 129 11.77 -11.01 -5.06
C SER A 129 11.18 -10.06 -4.01
N ALA A 130 11.40 -8.75 -4.13
CA ALA A 130 10.72 -7.73 -3.33
C ALA A 130 10.47 -6.49 -4.17
N VAL A 131 9.21 -6.05 -4.22
CA VAL A 131 8.76 -4.90 -5.01
C VAL A 131 7.79 -4.05 -4.20
N TYR A 132 7.71 -2.76 -4.55
CA TYR A 132 6.71 -1.87 -3.99
C TYR A 132 6.21 -0.84 -5.00
N THR A 133 4.98 -0.37 -4.80
CA THR A 133 4.40 0.81 -5.43
C THR A 133 4.23 1.92 -4.41
N PHE A 134 4.29 3.14 -4.90
CA PHE A 134 3.73 4.31 -4.22
C PHE A 134 2.99 5.07 -5.30
N GLY A 135 1.66 5.06 -5.24
CA GLY A 135 0.83 5.71 -6.23
C GLY A 135 -0.57 6.03 -5.70
N PRO A 136 -1.32 6.85 -6.44
CA PRO A 136 -2.69 7.14 -6.09
C PRO A 136 -3.59 5.94 -6.42
N THR A 137 -4.54 5.69 -5.53
CA THR A 137 -5.61 4.72 -5.66
C THR A 137 -6.94 5.42 -5.44
N PHE A 138 -8.00 4.86 -6.03
CA PHE A 138 -9.29 5.52 -6.10
C PHE A 138 -10.38 4.60 -5.57
N ARG A 139 -11.30 5.14 -4.78
CA ARG A 139 -12.50 4.45 -4.31
C ARG A 139 -13.71 5.34 -4.53
N ALA A 140 -14.73 4.84 -5.21
CA ALA A 140 -15.94 5.59 -5.53
C ALA A 140 -17.01 5.52 -4.43
N GLU A 141 -16.63 5.07 -3.23
CA GLU A 141 -17.48 5.03 -2.04
C GLU A 141 -18.19 6.36 -1.79
N ASN A 142 -19.53 6.32 -1.74
CA ASN A 142 -20.33 7.51 -1.41
C ASN A 142 -20.27 7.86 0.09
N SER A 143 -19.09 8.24 0.57
CA SER A 143 -18.79 8.54 1.98
C SER A 143 -18.21 9.94 2.14
N GLN A 144 -18.76 10.70 3.08
CA GLN A 144 -18.25 12.03 3.48
C GLN A 144 -17.55 12.03 4.84
N SER A 145 -17.29 10.85 5.41
CA SER A 145 -16.69 10.73 6.74
C SER A 145 -15.31 11.40 6.85
N ARG A 146 -14.80 11.53 8.09
CA ARG A 146 -13.46 12.08 8.37
C ARG A 146 -12.31 11.10 8.05
N ARG A 147 -12.61 9.93 7.48
CA ARG A 147 -11.67 8.81 7.33
C ARG A 147 -11.57 8.27 5.90
N HIS A 148 -12.42 8.76 5.01
CA HIS A 148 -12.49 8.30 3.62
C HIS A 148 -12.14 9.46 2.68
N LEU A 149 -11.38 9.13 1.65
CA LEU A 149 -11.09 9.94 0.47
C LEU A 149 -11.45 9.12 -0.76
N ALA A 150 -11.86 9.80 -1.83
CA ALA A 150 -12.09 9.18 -3.13
C ALA A 150 -10.78 8.99 -3.91
N GLU A 151 -9.77 9.81 -3.63
CA GLU A 151 -8.41 9.74 -4.17
C GLU A 151 -7.44 9.83 -2.98
N PHE A 152 -6.57 8.85 -2.84
CA PHE A 152 -5.57 8.76 -1.76
C PHE A 152 -4.35 8.00 -2.25
N TYR A 153 -3.25 8.08 -1.52
CA TYR A 153 -2.02 7.38 -1.89
C TYR A 153 -1.84 6.10 -1.08
N MET A 154 -1.46 5.03 -1.78
CA MET A 154 -1.12 3.75 -1.19
C MET A 154 0.36 3.46 -1.38
N VAL A 155 1.00 3.02 -0.29
CA VAL A 155 2.30 2.34 -0.33
C VAL A 155 2.01 0.85 -0.25
N GLU A 156 2.25 0.13 -1.33
CA GLU A 156 1.96 -1.31 -1.40
C GLU A 156 3.25 -2.06 -1.64
N ALA A 157 3.48 -3.16 -0.93
CA ALA A 157 4.66 -3.99 -1.07
C ALA A 157 4.25 -5.45 -1.30
N GLU A 158 5.02 -6.15 -2.13
CA GLU A 158 4.84 -7.57 -2.42
C GLU A 158 6.21 -8.27 -2.37
N ILE A 159 6.27 -9.39 -1.66
CA ILE A 159 7.52 -10.07 -1.30
C ILE A 159 7.37 -11.56 -1.59
N ALA A 160 8.19 -12.05 -2.52
CA ALA A 160 8.32 -13.47 -2.83
C ALA A 160 9.07 -14.22 -1.74
N PHE A 161 8.81 -15.52 -1.61
CA PHE A 161 9.38 -16.39 -0.58
C PHE A 161 8.97 -16.00 0.85
N THR A 162 7.75 -15.47 1.00
CA THR A 162 7.15 -15.12 2.30
C THR A 162 6.24 -16.28 2.71
N GLU A 163 6.64 -17.06 3.72
CA GLU A 163 5.94 -18.29 4.12
C GLU A 163 4.95 -18.08 5.27
N SER A 164 5.16 -17.03 6.07
CA SER A 164 4.39 -16.75 7.28
C SER A 164 3.90 -15.31 7.34
N LEU A 165 2.80 -15.08 8.08
CA LEU A 165 2.36 -13.73 8.41
C LEU A 165 3.38 -12.99 9.28
N ASP A 166 4.20 -13.70 10.06
CA ASP A 166 5.24 -13.11 10.91
C ASP A 166 6.28 -12.36 10.07
N ASP A 167 6.66 -12.92 8.92
CA ASP A 167 7.58 -12.26 7.97
C ASP A 167 6.99 -10.95 7.44
N LEU A 168 5.69 -10.97 7.10
CA LEU A 168 4.97 -9.81 6.57
C LEU A 168 4.79 -8.72 7.65
N MET A 169 4.34 -9.11 8.84
CA MET A 169 4.17 -8.23 9.99
C MET A 169 5.47 -7.54 10.38
N LYS A 170 6.59 -8.25 10.31
CA LYS A 170 7.91 -7.67 10.57
C LYS A 170 8.23 -6.54 9.58
N VAL A 171 7.99 -6.74 8.29
CA VAL A 171 8.22 -5.69 7.27
C VAL A 171 7.29 -4.50 7.49
N MET A 172 6.03 -4.75 7.85
CA MET A 172 5.06 -3.69 8.18
C MET A 172 5.49 -2.87 9.41
N GLU A 173 5.92 -3.53 10.48
CA GLU A 173 6.41 -2.88 11.70
C GLU A 173 7.70 -2.08 11.44
N ASP A 174 8.66 -2.68 10.72
CA ASP A 174 9.93 -2.04 10.37
C ASP A 174 9.70 -0.81 9.45
N LEU A 175 8.79 -0.91 8.48
CA LEU A 175 8.41 0.22 7.62
C LEU A 175 7.82 1.36 8.44
N PHE A 176 6.84 1.08 9.30
CA PHE A 176 6.22 2.11 10.13
C PHE A 176 7.26 2.80 11.03
N LYS A 177 8.08 2.03 11.73
CA LYS A 177 9.08 2.57 12.66
C LYS A 177 10.15 3.38 11.94
N ALA A 178 10.75 2.83 10.88
CA ALA A 178 11.80 3.51 10.12
C ALA A 178 11.28 4.79 9.45
N ALA A 179 10.09 4.76 8.84
CA ALA A 179 9.48 5.94 8.23
C ALA A 179 9.17 7.01 9.29
N THR A 180 8.64 6.60 10.44
CA THR A 180 8.30 7.53 11.52
C THR A 180 9.55 8.17 12.12
N GLU A 181 10.58 7.38 12.46
CA GLU A 181 11.87 7.89 12.94
C GLU A 181 12.52 8.86 11.94
N HIS A 182 12.41 8.57 10.63
CA HIS A 182 12.92 9.45 9.59
C HIS A 182 12.18 10.79 9.55
N VAL A 183 10.85 10.78 9.66
CA VAL A 183 10.04 12.02 9.72
C VAL A 183 10.36 12.81 10.98
N LEU A 184 10.42 12.16 12.15
CA LEU A 184 10.70 12.83 13.42
C LEU A 184 12.10 13.44 13.49
N SER A 185 13.08 12.87 12.78
CA SER A 185 14.45 13.39 12.73
C SER A 185 14.67 14.43 11.63
N SER A 186 14.01 14.29 10.48
CA SER A 186 14.22 15.17 9.33
C SER A 186 13.29 16.38 9.30
N CYS A 187 12.12 16.28 9.94
CA CYS A 187 11.07 17.30 9.96
C CYS A 187 10.65 17.66 11.40
N ALA A 188 11.59 17.67 12.34
CA ALA A 188 11.31 17.82 13.77
C ALA A 188 10.52 19.10 14.10
N GLU A 189 10.89 20.24 13.49
CA GLU A 189 10.23 21.53 13.72
C GLU A 189 8.76 21.51 13.28
N ASP A 190 8.47 20.97 12.09
CA ASP A 190 7.10 20.86 11.58
C ASP A 190 6.25 19.94 12.46
N VAL A 191 6.79 18.78 12.85
CA VAL A 191 6.09 17.84 13.74
C VAL A 191 5.80 18.47 15.10
N GLU A 192 6.75 19.22 15.66
CA GLU A 192 6.55 19.92 16.94
C GLU A 192 5.40 20.93 16.86
N LEU A 193 5.23 21.65 15.74
CA LEU A 193 4.09 22.54 15.55
C LEU A 193 2.76 21.79 15.62
N PHE A 194 2.63 20.65 14.92
CA PHE A 194 1.42 19.83 15.00
C PHE A 194 1.18 19.30 16.43
N HIS A 195 2.20 18.74 17.07
CA HIS A 195 2.07 18.19 18.43
C HIS A 195 1.84 19.27 19.49
N LYS A 196 2.20 20.53 19.24
CA LYS A 196 1.96 21.64 20.18
C LYS A 196 0.57 22.25 20.03
N TYR A 197 0.12 22.46 18.80
CA TYR A 197 -1.08 23.26 18.53
C TYR A 197 -2.30 22.41 18.13
N ILE A 198 -2.09 21.25 17.53
CA ILE A 198 -3.18 20.40 17.02
C ILE A 198 -3.41 19.20 17.95
N ALA A 199 -2.34 18.52 18.36
CA ALA A 199 -2.42 17.33 19.18
C ALA A 199 -1.45 17.37 20.40
N PRO A 200 -1.72 18.22 21.41
CA PRO A 200 -0.93 18.29 22.65
C PRO A 200 -0.72 16.92 23.29
N GLY A 201 0.54 16.57 23.56
CA GLY A 201 0.93 15.28 24.17
C GLY A 201 1.05 14.11 23.20
N HIS A 202 0.76 14.30 21.91
CA HIS A 202 0.83 13.22 20.92
C HIS A 202 2.25 12.68 20.69
N ARG A 203 3.28 13.50 20.99
CA ARG A 203 4.68 13.08 20.94
C ARG A 203 4.95 11.84 21.80
N ASP A 204 4.43 11.83 23.03
CA ASP A 204 4.63 10.70 23.96
C ASP A 204 3.99 9.43 23.42
N GLN A 205 2.83 9.56 22.77
CA GLN A 205 2.15 8.45 22.12
C GLN A 205 2.98 7.90 20.96
N VAL A 206 3.53 8.75 20.09
CA VAL A 206 4.40 8.32 18.98
C VAL A 206 5.67 7.64 19.50
N ASP A 207 6.32 8.22 20.51
CA ASP A 207 7.51 7.63 21.13
C ASP A 207 7.20 6.27 21.79
N LEU A 208 6.01 6.09 22.35
CA LEU A 208 5.55 4.79 22.87
C LEU A 208 5.40 3.75 21.75
N MET A 209 4.84 4.13 20.61
CA MET A 209 4.70 3.24 19.44
C MET A 209 6.06 2.83 18.88
N LEU A 210 7.03 3.74 18.82
CA LEU A 210 8.38 3.43 18.36
C LEU A 210 9.14 2.47 19.29
N LYS A 211 9.00 2.65 20.61
CA LYS A 211 9.74 1.87 21.61
C LYS A 211 9.19 0.47 21.85
N ARG A 212 7.88 0.26 21.66
CA ARG A 212 7.23 -1.03 21.93
C ARG A 212 7.19 -1.91 20.69
N LYS A 213 7.23 -3.22 20.90
CA LYS A 213 6.86 -4.19 19.86
C LYS A 213 5.35 -4.12 19.65
N PHE A 214 4.90 -4.28 18.41
CA PHE A 214 3.46 -4.31 18.12
C PHE A 214 2.86 -5.60 18.65
N ASN A 215 1.66 -5.50 19.23
CA ASN A 215 0.96 -6.68 19.73
C ASN A 215 0.37 -7.46 18.58
N VAL A 216 0.25 -8.78 18.72
CA VAL A 216 -0.37 -9.66 17.73
C VAL A 216 -1.50 -10.41 18.43
N ILE A 217 -2.69 -10.36 17.85
CA ILE A 217 -3.86 -11.13 18.28
C ILE A 217 -4.52 -11.75 17.04
N SER A 218 -5.10 -12.93 17.17
CA SER A 218 -5.97 -13.46 16.12
C SER A 218 -7.32 -12.74 16.09
N TYR A 219 -8.02 -12.78 14.96
CA TYR A 219 -9.40 -12.30 14.85
C TYR A 219 -10.31 -12.98 15.88
N THR A 220 -10.13 -14.28 16.12
CA THR A 220 -10.92 -15.03 17.10
C THR A 220 -10.70 -14.48 18.51
N GLU A 221 -9.44 -14.22 18.90
CA GLU A 221 -9.12 -13.56 20.18
C GLU A 221 -9.68 -12.13 20.23
N ALA A 222 -9.65 -11.39 19.12
CA ALA A 222 -10.22 -10.05 19.05
C ALA A 222 -11.73 -10.07 19.33
N ILE A 223 -12.46 -11.03 18.76
CA ILE A 223 -13.89 -11.24 19.05
C ILE A 223 -14.13 -11.60 20.52
N ASP A 224 -13.30 -12.47 21.12
CA ASP A 224 -13.40 -12.83 22.54
C ASP A 224 -13.15 -11.62 23.46
N ILE A 225 -12.17 -10.78 23.12
CA ILE A 225 -11.89 -9.51 23.82
C ILE A 225 -13.10 -8.56 23.73
N LEU A 226 -13.73 -8.46 22.56
CA LEU A 226 -14.90 -7.60 22.37
C LEU A 226 -16.13 -8.12 23.14
N LYS A 227 -16.37 -9.43 23.12
CA LYS A 227 -17.49 -10.07 23.84
C LYS A 227 -17.31 -10.05 25.36
N SER A 228 -16.08 -10.12 25.85
CA SER A 228 -15.78 -10.03 27.29
C SER A 228 -15.83 -8.59 27.83
N SER A 229 -15.91 -7.59 26.95
CA SER A 229 -16.01 -6.19 27.34
C SER A 229 -17.38 -5.83 27.92
N SER A 230 -17.38 -4.92 28.89
CA SER A 230 -18.62 -4.30 29.39
C SER A 230 -19.12 -3.14 28.52
N GLN A 231 -18.42 -2.82 27.42
CA GLN A 231 -18.78 -1.72 26.53
C GLN A 231 -19.92 -2.12 25.59
N ASN A 232 -20.91 -1.24 25.46
CA ASN A 232 -21.96 -1.41 24.47
C ASN A 232 -21.46 -0.96 23.09
N PHE A 233 -21.35 -1.90 22.17
CA PHE A 233 -21.03 -1.64 20.77
C PHE A 233 -22.31 -1.46 19.95
N THR A 234 -22.24 -0.62 18.93
CA THR A 234 -23.35 -0.40 17.98
C THR A 234 -23.46 -1.56 17.00
N PHE A 235 -22.32 -2.09 16.58
CA PHE A 235 -22.22 -3.17 15.61
C PHE A 235 -21.97 -4.52 16.29
N SER A 236 -22.42 -5.58 15.62
CA SER A 236 -22.29 -6.96 16.08
C SER A 236 -20.83 -7.33 16.36
N THR A 237 -20.61 -8.03 17.48
CA THR A 237 -19.31 -8.60 17.87
C THR A 237 -19.30 -10.11 17.68
N GLU A 238 -20.11 -10.64 16.76
CA GLU A 238 -20.16 -12.06 16.45
C GLU A 238 -19.05 -12.49 15.49
N TRP A 239 -18.59 -13.74 15.63
CA TRP A 239 -17.57 -14.32 14.76
C TRP A 239 -18.13 -14.43 13.33
N GLY A 240 -17.35 -14.00 12.34
CA GLY A 240 -17.77 -13.92 10.94
C GLY A 240 -18.32 -12.54 10.54
N CYS A 241 -18.45 -11.60 11.48
CA CYS A 241 -18.73 -10.20 11.17
C CYS A 241 -17.42 -9.40 11.04
N ASP A 242 -17.38 -8.46 10.09
CA ASP A 242 -16.22 -7.60 9.91
C ASP A 242 -16.06 -6.60 11.07
N LEU A 243 -14.81 -6.32 11.45
CA LEU A 243 -14.50 -5.42 12.57
C LEU A 243 -14.79 -3.98 12.16
N GLN A 244 -15.66 -3.34 12.92
CA GLN A 244 -15.96 -1.92 12.72
C GLN A 244 -14.99 -1.05 13.49
N THR A 245 -14.90 0.22 13.12
CA THR A 245 -13.93 1.15 13.71
C THR A 245 -14.05 1.32 15.22
N GLU A 246 -15.26 1.19 15.78
CA GLU A 246 -15.42 1.22 17.24
C GLU A 246 -14.76 0.01 17.91
N HIS A 247 -14.80 -1.16 17.25
CA HIS A 247 -14.13 -2.38 17.69
C HIS A 247 -12.62 -2.24 17.56
N GLU A 248 -12.12 -1.78 16.42
CA GLU A 248 -10.68 -1.55 16.18
C GLU A 248 -10.06 -0.62 17.23
N LYS A 249 -10.70 0.53 17.47
CA LYS A 249 -10.24 1.51 18.46
C LYS A 249 -10.27 0.95 19.87
N PHE A 250 -11.27 0.13 20.19
CA PHE A 250 -11.35 -0.54 21.48
C PHE A 250 -10.20 -1.54 21.64
N LEU A 251 -9.93 -2.38 20.63
CA LEU A 251 -8.86 -3.38 20.66
C LEU A 251 -7.49 -2.73 20.86
N VAL A 252 -7.19 -1.65 20.13
CA VAL A 252 -5.94 -0.90 20.31
C VAL A 252 -5.82 -0.34 21.73
N LYS A 253 -6.90 0.23 22.27
CA LYS A 253 -6.91 0.75 23.64
C LYS A 253 -6.72 -0.36 24.67
N HIS A 254 -7.39 -1.50 24.49
CA HIS A 254 -7.29 -2.68 25.34
C HIS A 254 -5.85 -3.21 25.37
N CYS A 255 -5.19 -3.23 24.21
CA CYS A 255 -3.81 -3.69 24.04
C CYS A 255 -2.75 -2.66 24.49
N GLY A 256 -3.11 -1.70 25.36
CA GLY A 256 -2.19 -0.73 25.94
C GLY A 256 -1.90 0.47 25.05
N ASN A 257 -2.82 0.80 24.13
CA ASN A 257 -2.75 1.95 23.24
C ASN A 257 -1.47 1.98 22.40
N VAL A 258 -1.07 0.84 21.86
CA VAL A 258 0.02 0.68 20.89
C VAL A 258 -0.49 -0.07 19.66
N PRO A 259 0.18 0.00 18.51
CA PRO A 259 -0.28 -0.71 17.32
C PRO A 259 -0.46 -2.21 17.56
N VAL A 260 -1.50 -2.76 16.96
CA VAL A 260 -1.92 -4.16 17.11
C VAL A 260 -2.13 -4.75 15.73
N PHE A 261 -1.46 -5.86 15.45
CA PHE A 261 -1.79 -6.73 14.33
C PHE A 261 -2.95 -7.64 14.72
N VAL A 262 -4.01 -7.64 13.91
CA VAL A 262 -5.07 -8.64 13.95
C VAL A 262 -4.86 -9.60 12.80
N ILE A 263 -4.75 -10.90 13.07
CA ILE A 263 -4.42 -11.92 12.06
C ILE A 263 -5.50 -12.99 11.92
N ASN A 264 -5.48 -13.73 10.81
CA ASN A 264 -6.33 -14.90 10.57
C ASN A 264 -7.84 -14.57 10.62
N TYR A 265 -8.27 -13.71 9.70
CA TYR A 265 -9.67 -13.30 9.55
C TYR A 265 -10.53 -14.43 8.95
N PRO A 266 -11.86 -14.44 9.19
CA PRO A 266 -12.77 -15.37 8.54
C PRO A 266 -12.58 -15.37 7.02
N TYR A 267 -12.47 -16.56 6.43
CA TYR A 267 -12.09 -16.73 5.02
C TYR A 267 -13.00 -15.95 4.06
N GLU A 268 -14.30 -15.95 4.33
CA GLU A 268 -15.33 -15.29 3.52
C GLU A 268 -15.30 -13.76 3.57
N LEU A 269 -14.62 -13.16 4.56
CA LEU A 269 -14.52 -11.70 4.69
C LEU A 269 -13.35 -11.11 3.91
N LYS A 270 -12.38 -11.94 3.49
CA LYS A 270 -11.16 -11.45 2.83
C LYS A 270 -11.18 -11.75 1.32
N PRO A 271 -10.51 -10.91 0.50
CA PRO A 271 -10.53 -11.03 -0.95
C PRO A 271 -10.08 -12.41 -1.47
N PHE A 272 -10.46 -12.74 -2.70
CA PHE A 272 -10.22 -14.05 -3.33
C PHE A 272 -8.73 -14.47 -3.36
N TYR A 273 -7.82 -13.50 -3.37
CA TYR A 273 -6.38 -13.76 -3.44
C TYR A 273 -5.77 -14.12 -2.07
N ALA A 274 -6.49 -13.95 -0.95
CA ALA A 274 -5.97 -14.26 0.37
C ALA A 274 -5.89 -15.78 0.59
N ARG A 275 -4.71 -16.24 1.05
CA ARG A 275 -4.40 -17.67 1.23
C ARG A 275 -5.31 -18.32 2.27
N ASP A 276 -5.84 -19.49 1.93
CA ASP A 276 -6.65 -20.31 2.84
C ASP A 276 -5.76 -20.98 3.91
N ASN A 277 -6.04 -20.79 5.20
CA ASN A 277 -5.33 -21.49 6.28
C ASN A 277 -5.73 -22.98 6.38
N GLN A 278 -6.88 -23.37 5.82
CA GLN A 278 -7.46 -24.71 5.90
C GLN A 278 -7.60 -25.22 7.34
N ASP A 279 -7.81 -24.29 8.28
CA ASP A 279 -7.98 -24.55 9.70
C ASP A 279 -9.41 -24.97 10.04
N GLN A 280 -9.54 -25.63 11.19
CA GLN A 280 -10.79 -26.12 11.76
C GLN A 280 -10.75 -25.93 13.28
N PRO A 281 -11.87 -25.60 13.96
CA PRO A 281 -13.24 -25.51 13.41
C PRO A 281 -13.58 -24.18 12.72
N ASN A 282 -12.77 -23.13 12.95
CA ASN A 282 -12.95 -21.81 12.36
C ASN A 282 -12.14 -21.73 11.08
N HIS A 283 -12.79 -21.49 9.94
CA HIS A 283 -12.13 -21.38 8.62
C HIS A 283 -11.65 -19.94 8.37
N THR A 284 -10.35 -19.75 8.26
CA THR A 284 -9.71 -18.43 8.18
C THR A 284 -8.81 -18.26 6.95
N ALA A 285 -8.61 -17.01 6.54
CA ALA A 285 -7.59 -16.62 5.57
C ALA A 285 -6.36 -16.07 6.30
N ALA A 286 -5.17 -16.33 5.76
CA ALA A 286 -3.91 -15.74 6.22
C ALA A 286 -3.84 -14.24 5.85
N ALA A 287 -4.67 -13.44 6.51
CA ALA A 287 -4.76 -12.00 6.38
C ALA A 287 -4.31 -11.32 7.67
N VAL A 288 -3.85 -10.08 7.55
CA VAL A 288 -3.40 -9.25 8.66
C VAL A 288 -3.83 -7.80 8.45
N ASP A 289 -4.39 -7.19 9.49
CA ASP A 289 -4.66 -5.77 9.54
C ASP A 289 -3.83 -5.15 10.68
N LEU A 290 -3.13 -4.04 10.42
CA LEU A 290 -2.41 -3.26 11.43
C LEU A 290 -3.30 -2.13 11.92
N LEU A 291 -3.77 -2.24 13.15
CA LEU A 291 -4.57 -1.22 13.82
C LEU A 291 -3.67 -0.27 14.60
N VAL A 292 -3.85 1.04 14.43
CA VAL A 292 -3.07 2.07 15.14
C VAL A 292 -3.95 2.97 16.01
N PRO A 293 -3.40 3.54 17.11
CA PRO A 293 -4.14 4.43 18.01
C PRO A 293 -4.83 5.58 17.28
N GLY A 294 -6.10 5.84 17.64
CA GLY A 294 -6.89 6.96 17.14
C GLY A 294 -7.47 6.79 15.73
N VAL A 295 -6.74 6.15 14.82
CA VAL A 295 -7.13 5.99 13.40
C VAL A 295 -7.94 4.71 13.19
N GLY A 296 -7.51 3.57 13.74
CA GLY A 296 -8.01 2.23 13.39
C GLY A 296 -7.06 1.54 12.41
N GLU A 297 -7.59 0.82 11.45
CA GLU A 297 -6.81 0.15 10.40
C GLU A 297 -5.90 1.14 9.62
N LEU A 298 -4.59 0.87 9.62
CA LEU A 298 -3.57 1.61 8.88
C LEU A 298 -3.06 0.83 7.66
N CYS A 299 -2.83 -0.47 7.84
CA CYS A 299 -2.38 -1.36 6.79
C CYS A 299 -3.29 -2.59 6.73
N GLY A 300 -3.55 -3.08 5.52
CA GLY A 300 -4.17 -4.39 5.27
C GLY A 300 -3.24 -5.24 4.40
N GLY A 301 -3.12 -6.52 4.70
CA GLY A 301 -2.24 -7.43 3.97
C GLY A 301 -2.64 -8.89 4.10
N SER A 302 -2.01 -9.74 3.30
CA SER A 302 -2.20 -11.20 3.37
C SER A 302 -1.04 -11.95 2.75
N LEU A 303 -0.91 -13.23 3.11
CA LEU A 303 -0.28 -14.19 2.22
C LEU A 303 -1.22 -14.42 1.02
N ARG A 304 -0.62 -14.58 -0.15
CA ARG A 304 -1.37 -14.79 -1.39
C ARG A 304 -1.60 -16.28 -1.61
N GLU A 305 -2.75 -16.62 -2.16
CA GLU A 305 -3.06 -18.01 -2.51
C GLU A 305 -2.18 -18.43 -3.69
N GLU A 306 -1.14 -19.20 -3.38
CA GLU A 306 -0.16 -19.70 -4.33
C GLU A 306 -0.59 -21.04 -4.96
N ARG A 307 -1.57 -21.73 -4.37
CA ARG A 307 -2.06 -23.04 -4.81
C ARG A 307 -3.16 -22.83 -5.85
N LEU A 308 -2.86 -23.21 -7.09
CA LEU A 308 -3.73 -23.01 -8.25
C LEU A 308 -5.15 -23.56 -8.02
N GLU A 309 -5.27 -24.78 -7.50
CA GLU A 309 -6.58 -25.44 -7.31
C GLU A 309 -7.50 -24.67 -6.37
N LEU A 310 -6.97 -24.08 -5.29
CA LEU A 310 -7.76 -23.31 -4.33
C LEU A 310 -8.09 -21.92 -4.86
N LEU A 311 -7.12 -21.25 -5.50
CA LEU A 311 -7.35 -19.95 -6.11
C LEU A 311 -8.43 -20.01 -7.20
N SER A 312 -8.40 -21.03 -8.05
CA SER A 312 -9.40 -21.24 -9.10
C SER A 312 -10.80 -21.48 -8.57
N GLN A 313 -10.97 -22.01 -7.35
CA GLN A 313 -12.29 -22.19 -6.73
C GLN A 313 -12.94 -20.88 -6.28
N ARG A 314 -12.14 -19.87 -5.94
CA ARG A 314 -12.65 -18.55 -5.52
C ARG A 314 -12.89 -17.58 -6.68
N LEU A 315 -12.32 -17.86 -7.84
CA LEU A 315 -12.44 -17.00 -9.02
C LEU A 315 -13.66 -17.37 -9.85
N SER A 316 -14.52 -16.39 -10.12
CA SER A 316 -15.55 -16.51 -11.14
C SER A 316 -14.93 -16.24 -12.52
N ILE A 317 -15.35 -17.02 -13.52
CA ILE A 317 -14.63 -17.44 -14.75
C ILE A 317 -14.18 -16.32 -15.73
N VAL A 318 -14.41 -15.05 -15.46
CA VAL A 318 -14.20 -14.00 -16.48
C VAL A 318 -13.08 -13.05 -16.05
N VAL A 319 -12.00 -13.00 -16.85
CA VAL A 319 -10.92 -11.98 -16.90
C VAL A 319 -9.57 -12.31 -16.22
N ILE A 320 -9.41 -13.43 -15.47
CA ILE A 320 -8.20 -13.62 -14.63
C ILE A 320 -7.24 -14.76 -15.09
N ASP A 321 -7.38 -15.29 -16.32
CA ASP A 321 -6.49 -16.34 -16.85
C ASP A 321 -4.99 -16.03 -16.71
N ARG A 322 -4.59 -14.77 -16.98
CA ARG A 322 -3.18 -14.35 -16.88
C ARG A 322 -2.65 -14.31 -15.45
N TYR A 323 -3.52 -14.12 -14.47
CA TYR A 323 -3.12 -14.11 -13.07
C TYR A 323 -3.04 -15.53 -12.50
N LEU A 324 -3.91 -16.44 -12.97
CA LEU A 324 -3.79 -17.88 -12.69
C LEU A 324 -2.48 -18.45 -13.23
N GLN A 325 -2.02 -17.99 -14.40
CA GLN A 325 -0.72 -18.39 -14.97
C GLN A 325 0.47 -18.09 -14.03
N LEU A 326 0.37 -17.12 -13.13
CA LEU A 326 1.41 -16.88 -12.11
C LEU A 326 1.59 -18.08 -11.18
N ARG A 327 0.53 -18.88 -10.99
CA ARG A 327 0.53 -20.08 -10.15
C ARG A 327 0.94 -21.33 -10.92
N GLU A 328 0.95 -21.30 -12.26
CA GLU A 328 1.36 -22.42 -13.10
C GLU A 328 2.89 -22.50 -13.29
N PHE A 329 3.55 -21.34 -13.40
CA PHE A 329 4.96 -21.27 -13.79
C PHE A 329 5.84 -20.73 -12.66
N GLY A 330 6.29 -21.62 -11.78
CA GLY A 330 7.23 -21.26 -10.71
C GLY A 330 6.58 -20.48 -9.57
N SER A 331 5.35 -20.86 -9.20
CA SER A 331 4.65 -20.32 -8.03
C SER A 331 5.50 -20.50 -6.76
N VAL A 332 5.47 -19.50 -5.89
CA VAL A 332 6.18 -19.50 -4.60
C VAL A 332 5.24 -18.93 -3.53
N PRO A 333 5.42 -19.30 -2.25
CA PRO A 333 4.79 -18.57 -1.16
C PRO A 333 5.18 -17.10 -1.24
N HIS A 334 4.20 -16.21 -1.20
CA HIS A 334 4.41 -14.76 -1.26
C HIS A 334 3.32 -14.04 -0.49
N GLY A 335 3.60 -12.82 -0.10
CA GLY A 335 2.67 -11.99 0.65
C GLY A 335 2.97 -10.52 0.42
N GLY A 336 1.97 -9.71 0.72
CA GLY A 336 2.07 -8.28 0.57
C GLY A 336 1.05 -7.54 1.41
N PHE A 337 1.23 -6.23 1.48
CA PHE A 337 0.38 -5.33 2.24
C PHE A 337 0.27 -3.99 1.53
N GLY A 338 -0.83 -3.28 1.79
CA GLY A 338 -1.02 -1.88 1.45
C GLY A 338 -1.09 -1.03 2.72
N MET A 339 -0.44 0.13 2.71
CA MET A 339 -0.52 1.15 3.75
C MET A 339 -1.10 2.43 3.17
N GLY A 340 -2.19 2.90 3.77
CA GLY A 340 -2.79 4.19 3.41
C GLY A 340 -1.90 5.34 3.88
N PHE A 341 -1.29 6.07 2.95
CA PHE A 341 -0.31 7.11 3.28
C PHE A 341 -0.93 8.26 4.07
N GLU A 342 -2.14 8.69 3.73
CA GLU A 342 -2.86 9.73 4.47
C GLU A 342 -3.28 9.26 5.88
N ARG A 343 -3.60 7.96 6.05
CA ARG A 343 -3.86 7.40 7.39
C ARG A 343 -2.58 7.35 8.23
N TYR A 344 -1.44 7.05 7.60
CA TYR A 344 -0.12 7.10 8.25
C TYR A 344 0.21 8.52 8.74
N LEU A 345 0.04 9.54 7.88
CA LEU A 345 0.26 10.94 8.27
C LEU A 345 -0.67 11.38 9.40
N GLN A 346 -1.95 11.02 9.34
CA GLN A 346 -2.89 11.28 10.45
C GLN A 346 -2.40 10.67 11.76
N CYS A 347 -1.91 9.42 11.71
CA CYS A 347 -1.43 8.71 12.88
C CYS A 347 -0.23 9.43 13.54
N ILE A 348 0.79 9.79 12.77
CA ILE A 348 2.02 10.36 13.34
C ILE A 348 1.90 11.85 13.72
N LEU A 349 1.02 12.59 13.05
CA LEU A 349 0.78 14.02 13.32
C LEU A 349 -0.33 14.25 14.36
N GLY A 350 -1.16 13.24 14.64
CA GLY A 350 -2.29 13.35 15.57
C GLY A 350 -3.51 14.08 14.98
N LEU A 351 -3.68 14.02 13.66
CA LEU A 351 -4.78 14.68 12.97
C LEU A 351 -6.05 13.82 12.99
N HIS A 352 -7.21 14.46 13.19
CA HIS A 352 -8.50 13.77 13.30
C HIS A 352 -9.25 13.59 11.98
N ASN A 353 -8.87 14.32 10.94
CA ASN A 353 -9.56 14.35 9.68
C ASN A 353 -8.58 14.09 8.53
N ILE A 354 -8.84 13.04 7.76
CA ILE A 354 -8.01 12.63 6.62
C ILE A 354 -7.90 13.70 5.53
N LYS A 355 -8.85 14.63 5.49
CA LYS A 355 -8.86 15.70 4.49
C LYS A 355 -7.80 16.77 4.77
N ASP A 356 -7.23 16.79 5.98
CA ASP A 356 -6.23 17.79 6.41
C ASP A 356 -4.79 17.32 6.18
N VAL A 357 -4.59 16.09 5.69
CA VAL A 357 -3.26 15.50 5.40
C VAL A 357 -2.94 15.42 3.91
N ILE A 358 -3.83 15.92 3.05
CA ILE A 358 -3.65 15.97 1.60
C ILE A 358 -3.96 17.38 1.11
N PRO A 359 -3.19 17.97 0.17
CA PRO A 359 -3.38 19.36 -0.25
C PRO A 359 -4.78 19.67 -0.82
N PHE A 360 -5.31 18.76 -1.65
CA PHE A 360 -6.60 18.93 -2.31
C PHE A 360 -7.43 17.66 -2.16
N ALA A 361 -8.08 17.52 -1.00
CA ALA A 361 -8.87 16.34 -0.69
C ALA A 361 -10.01 16.14 -1.71
N ARG A 362 -10.10 14.92 -2.25
CA ARG A 362 -11.23 14.45 -3.07
C ARG A 362 -12.10 13.53 -2.24
N PHE A 363 -13.39 13.78 -2.19
CA PHE A 363 -14.37 12.96 -1.48
C PHE A 363 -15.74 13.13 -2.14
N SER A 364 -16.73 12.34 -1.72
CA SER A 364 -18.06 12.43 -2.31
C SER A 364 -18.60 13.86 -2.30
N HIS A 365 -19.10 14.32 -3.45
CA HIS A 365 -19.58 15.67 -3.73
C HIS A 365 -18.52 16.80 -3.66
N SER A 366 -17.21 16.49 -3.67
CA SER A 366 -16.13 17.48 -3.64
C SER A 366 -14.95 17.11 -4.53
N CYS A 367 -14.82 17.82 -5.66
CA CYS A 367 -13.73 17.68 -6.64
C CYS A 367 -13.31 19.05 -7.24
N LEU A 368 -13.49 20.14 -6.49
CA LEU A 368 -13.15 21.50 -6.94
C LEU A 368 -11.66 21.81 -6.70
N LEU A 369 -11.10 22.69 -7.53
CA LEU A 369 -9.74 23.22 -7.39
C LEU A 369 -9.72 24.45 -6.49
#